data_AF-A0A926UQK8-F1
#
_entry.id   AF-A0A926UQK8-F1
#
_cell.length_a   1.000
_cell.length_b   1.000
_cell.length_c   1.000
_cell.angle_alpha   90.00
_cell.angle_beta   90.00
_cell.angle_gamma   90.00
#
_symmetry.space_group_name_H-M   'P 1'
#
loop_
_entity.id
_entity.type
_entity.pdbx_description
1 polymer ?
#
loop_
_entity_poly.entity_id
_entity_poly.type
_entity_poly.pdbx_seq_one_letter_code
_entity_poly.pdbx_strand_id
1 'polypeptide(L)'
;MLIFLIHGVATQDAGYGDQFKKKVKEILSKKNAQSPIFYSSFWGHSFKSKTDQLFNWVRSDVKELSEKCKELRGSEQDIYRYQEHREDFIAKFFGEFLTYLNNDKGASIRKQILHQFQDFVDNHPEDKEIAIASHSLGTLVLWDLLFTKDLPENDPAYEFRKLFNSSDSEYKLRGLVTMGSPLLFMRLKQNIDFSAVDDFVATSCNALTWLNIIHASDLIAYPLAILRTKLVRDRAVRAKLVEIRV
;
A
#
# COMPACT_ATOMS: atom_id res chain seq x y z
N MET A 1 4.70 -15.35 15.49
CA MET A 1 5.07 -14.25 14.56
C MET A 1 3.80 -13.57 14.09
N LEU A 2 3.79 -12.24 14.14
CA LEU A 2 2.68 -11.41 13.71
C LEU A 2 2.88 -10.95 12.26
N ILE A 3 1.82 -11.00 11.46
CA ILE A 3 1.77 -10.45 10.11
C ILE A 3 0.73 -9.34 10.05
N PHE A 4 1.21 -8.11 9.90
CA PHE A 4 0.37 -6.94 9.74
C PHE A 4 0.21 -6.61 8.26
N LEU A 5 -1.03 -6.55 7.76
CA LEU A 5 -1.32 -6.23 6.38
C LEU A 5 -1.78 -4.77 6.26
N ILE A 6 -1.20 -4.01 5.34
CA ILE A 6 -1.63 -2.66 4.99
C ILE A 6 -2.15 -2.67 3.55
N HIS A 7 -3.47 -2.57 3.39
CA HIS A 7 -4.08 -2.54 2.06
C HIS A 7 -4.27 -1.10 1.55
N GLY A 8 -4.10 -0.90 0.24
CA GLY A 8 -4.63 0.26 -0.47
C GLY A 8 -6.16 0.19 -0.60
N VAL A 9 -6.80 1.33 -0.84
CA VAL A 9 -8.27 1.47 -0.71
C VAL A 9 -9.04 1.04 -1.97
N ALA A 10 -8.34 0.88 -3.11
CA ALA A 10 -8.91 0.37 -4.36
C ALA A 10 -9.69 -0.96 -4.19
N THR A 11 -9.40 -1.70 -3.12
CA THR A 11 -10.22 -2.82 -2.65
C THR A 11 -11.05 -2.39 -1.43
N GLN A 12 -12.31 -2.02 -1.67
CA GLN A 12 -13.28 -1.59 -0.65
C GLN A 12 -13.77 -2.74 0.25
N ASP A 13 -13.16 -3.91 0.15
CA ASP A 13 -13.47 -5.12 0.89
C ASP A 13 -12.48 -5.30 2.03
N ALA A 14 -12.95 -5.22 3.28
CA ALA A 14 -12.15 -5.50 4.47
C ALA A 14 -11.59 -6.94 4.48
N GLY A 15 -12.24 -7.86 3.75
CA GLY A 15 -11.82 -9.25 3.56
C GLY A 15 -10.85 -9.45 2.40
N TYR A 16 -10.40 -8.40 1.69
CA TYR A 16 -9.49 -8.54 0.55
C TYR A 16 -8.19 -9.31 0.89
N GLY A 17 -7.68 -9.10 2.11
CA GLY A 17 -6.51 -9.83 2.62
C GLY A 17 -6.76 -11.30 2.93
N ASP A 18 -8.01 -11.77 3.01
CA ASP A 18 -8.32 -13.11 3.52
C ASP A 18 -7.89 -14.22 2.57
N GLN A 19 -7.97 -13.98 1.26
CA GLN A 19 -7.46 -14.95 0.29
C GLN A 19 -5.94 -15.11 0.40
N PHE A 20 -5.21 -14.02 0.66
CA PHE A 20 -3.78 -14.05 0.96
C PHE A 20 -3.51 -14.82 2.26
N LYS A 21 -4.19 -14.48 3.36
CA LYS A 21 -4.06 -15.16 4.65
C LYS A 21 -4.29 -16.67 4.52
N LYS A 22 -5.36 -17.06 3.81
CA LYS A 22 -5.71 -18.46 3.56
C LYS A 22 -4.61 -19.20 2.82
N LYS A 23 -4.13 -18.65 1.69
CA LYS A 23 -3.05 -19.27 0.90
C LYS A 23 -1.75 -19.41 1.69
N VAL A 24 -1.37 -18.40 2.48
CA VAL A 24 -0.17 -18.48 3.33
C VAL A 24 -0.32 -19.59 4.37
N LYS A 25 -1.47 -19.67 5.06
CA LYS A 25 -1.75 -20.74 6.03
C LYS A 25 -1.70 -22.13 5.40
N GLU A 26 -2.28 -22.30 4.21
CA GLU A 26 -2.24 -23.56 3.45
C GLU A 26 -0.81 -23.98 3.09
N ILE A 27 0.02 -23.04 2.62
CA ILE A 27 1.43 -23.32 2.27
C ILE A 27 2.25 -23.68 3.51
N LEU A 28 2.07 -22.97 4.62
CA LEU A 28 2.80 -23.24 5.86
C LEU A 28 2.38 -24.55 6.51
N SER A 29 1.08 -24.88 6.46
CA SER A 29 0.57 -26.17 6.93
C SER A 29 1.19 -27.32 6.15
N LYS A 30 1.31 -27.22 4.82
CA LYS A 30 2.01 -28.23 3.99
C LYS A 30 3.49 -28.39 4.33
N LYS A 31 4.11 -27.39 4.98
CA LYS A 31 5.52 -27.40 5.41
C LYS A 31 5.70 -27.75 6.89
N ASN A 32 4.64 -28.13 7.61
CA ASN A 32 4.64 -28.32 9.06
C ASN A 32 5.21 -27.13 9.84
N ALA A 33 4.96 -25.91 9.35
CA ALA A 33 5.38 -24.67 9.99
C ALA A 33 4.22 -24.07 10.80
N GLN A 34 4.54 -23.36 11.89
CA GLN A 34 3.55 -22.67 12.71
C GLN A 34 2.83 -21.58 11.91
N SER A 35 1.50 -21.50 12.06
CA SER A 35 0.72 -20.45 11.42
C SER A 35 0.97 -19.11 12.12
N PRO A 36 1.27 -18.03 11.37
CA PRO A 36 1.32 -16.69 11.92
C PRO A 36 -0.08 -16.17 12.25
N ILE A 37 -0.11 -15.13 13.08
CA ILE A 37 -1.32 -14.37 13.41
C ILE A 37 -1.39 -13.18 12.47
N PHE A 38 -2.56 -12.94 11.87
CA PHE A 38 -2.73 -11.90 10.86
C PHE A 38 -3.68 -10.81 11.32
N TYR A 39 -3.35 -9.57 10.98
CA TYR A 39 -4.25 -8.43 11.09
C TYR A 39 -4.29 -7.64 9.79
N SER A 40 -5.49 -7.37 9.26
CA SER A 40 -5.66 -6.53 8.07
C SER A 40 -6.04 -5.12 8.46
N SER A 41 -5.11 -4.19 8.29
CA SER A 41 -5.37 -2.78 8.49
C SER A 41 -6.16 -2.19 7.32
N PHE A 42 -7.19 -1.42 7.66
CA PHE A 42 -8.10 -0.80 6.71
C PHE A 42 -8.29 0.69 7.03
N TRP A 43 -8.17 1.55 6.01
CA TRP A 43 -8.35 3.00 6.11
C TRP A 43 -9.26 3.59 5.02
N GLY A 44 -9.87 2.71 4.20
CA GLY A 44 -10.65 3.10 3.02
C GLY A 44 -12.01 3.72 3.24
N HIS A 45 -12.58 3.59 4.42
CA HIS A 45 -13.90 4.16 4.75
C HIS A 45 -13.87 5.69 4.81
N SER A 46 -12.70 6.29 4.93
CA SER A 46 -12.52 7.71 5.23
C SER A 46 -13.05 8.67 4.15
N PHE A 47 -13.29 8.21 2.91
CA PHE A 47 -13.57 9.12 1.76
C PHE A 47 -14.66 8.65 0.77
N LYS A 48 -15.41 7.60 1.11
CA LYS A 48 -16.35 6.90 0.20
C LYS A 48 -17.44 7.80 -0.44
N SER A 49 -17.96 8.79 0.27
CA SER A 49 -19.21 9.47 -0.12
C SER A 49 -19.08 10.46 -1.29
N LYS A 50 -17.91 11.08 -1.50
CA LYS A 50 -17.75 12.17 -2.49
C LYS A 50 -17.48 11.65 -3.89
N THR A 51 -16.78 10.53 -4.00
CA THR A 51 -16.41 9.91 -5.28
C THR A 51 -17.64 9.34 -5.98
N ASP A 52 -18.48 8.60 -5.25
CA ASP A 52 -19.72 8.05 -5.81
C ASP A 52 -20.67 9.15 -6.33
N GLN A 53 -20.71 10.29 -5.61
CA GLN A 53 -21.50 11.45 -6.00
C GLN A 53 -21.02 12.07 -7.33
N LEU A 54 -19.70 12.21 -7.53
CA LEU A 54 -19.14 12.72 -8.78
C LEU A 54 -19.57 11.88 -9.98
N PHE A 55 -19.47 10.55 -9.89
CA PHE A 55 -19.84 9.69 -11.02
C PHE A 55 -21.35 9.60 -11.25
N ASN A 56 -22.15 9.78 -10.20
CA ASN A 56 -23.58 9.97 -10.39
C ASN A 56 -23.89 11.25 -11.17
N TRP A 57 -23.16 12.36 -10.93
CA TRP A 57 -23.30 13.58 -11.73
C TRP A 57 -22.85 13.38 -13.17
N VAL A 58 -21.70 12.74 -13.40
CA VAL A 58 -21.21 12.43 -14.76
C VAL A 58 -22.23 11.59 -15.54
N ARG A 59 -22.79 10.56 -14.92
CA ARG A 59 -23.83 9.72 -15.55
C ARG A 59 -25.10 10.52 -15.84
N SER A 60 -25.49 11.42 -14.94
CA SER A 60 -26.66 12.29 -15.13
C SER A 60 -26.48 13.27 -16.28
N ASP A 61 -25.30 13.92 -16.37
CA ASP A 61 -24.96 14.88 -17.41
C ASP A 61 -24.90 14.24 -18.80
N VAL A 62 -24.26 13.06 -18.92
CA VAL A 62 -24.21 12.31 -20.17
C VAL A 62 -25.61 11.89 -20.63
N LYS A 63 -26.48 11.49 -19.70
CA LYS A 63 -27.87 11.14 -20.00
C LYS A 63 -28.64 12.36 -20.52
N GLU A 64 -28.51 13.51 -19.87
CA GLU A 64 -29.15 14.76 -20.28
C GLU A 64 -28.67 15.23 -21.66
N LEU A 65 -27.36 15.14 -21.94
CA LEU A 65 -26.76 15.45 -23.24
C LEU A 65 -27.29 14.53 -24.36
N SER A 66 -27.40 13.23 -24.08
CA SER A 66 -27.93 12.23 -25.03
C SER A 66 -29.41 12.46 -25.34
N GLU A 67 -30.18 12.98 -24.38
CA GLU A 67 -31.59 13.34 -24.56
C GLU A 67 -31.76 14.63 -25.40
N LYS A 68 -30.90 15.63 -25.18
CA LYS A 68 -30.95 16.93 -25.89
C LYS A 68 -30.41 16.88 -27.31
N CYS A 69 -29.34 16.12 -27.56
CA CYS A 69 -28.67 16.05 -28.85
C CYS A 69 -29.00 14.74 -29.56
N LYS A 70 -29.99 14.75 -30.47
CA LYS A 70 -30.41 13.57 -31.24
C LYS A 70 -29.28 12.95 -32.07
N GLU A 71 -28.27 13.73 -32.45
CA GLU A 71 -27.07 13.30 -33.21
C GLU A 71 -26.14 12.39 -32.39
N LEU A 72 -26.24 12.43 -31.05
CA LEU A 72 -25.45 11.58 -30.16
C LEU A 72 -26.12 10.22 -29.91
N ARG A 73 -27.37 10.01 -30.34
CA ARG A 73 -28.07 8.73 -30.20
C ARG A 73 -27.36 7.66 -31.02
N GLY A 74 -26.97 6.56 -30.38
CA GLY A 74 -26.16 5.49 -30.98
C GLY A 74 -24.64 5.66 -30.83
N SER A 75 -24.17 6.79 -30.28
CA SER A 75 -22.75 7.03 -29.97
C SER A 75 -22.41 6.80 -28.49
N GLU A 76 -23.33 6.20 -27.72
CA GLU A 76 -23.18 6.01 -26.28
C GLU A 76 -21.91 5.22 -25.94
N GLN A 77 -21.51 4.25 -26.78
CA GLN A 77 -20.25 3.51 -26.59
C GLN A 77 -19.00 4.37 -26.71
N ASP A 78 -19.00 5.41 -27.56
CA ASP A 78 -17.89 6.35 -27.67
C ASP A 78 -17.88 7.37 -26.53
N ILE A 79 -19.07 7.81 -26.08
CA ILE A 79 -19.21 8.70 -24.92
C ILE A 79 -18.78 7.98 -23.63
N TYR A 80 -19.16 6.71 -23.50
CA TYR A 80 -18.78 5.82 -22.40
C TYR A 80 -17.47 5.08 -22.66
N ARG A 81 -16.71 5.46 -23.70
CA ARG A 81 -15.45 4.82 -24.02
C ARG A 81 -14.49 5.01 -22.85
N TYR A 82 -13.99 3.90 -22.33
CA TYR A 82 -13.16 3.84 -21.13
C TYR A 82 -13.87 4.31 -19.85
N GLN A 83 -15.19 4.45 -19.80
CA GLN A 83 -15.88 4.91 -18.58
C GLN A 83 -15.59 4.00 -17.39
N GLU A 84 -15.75 2.68 -17.54
CA GLU A 84 -15.43 1.73 -16.46
C GLU A 84 -13.96 1.84 -16.04
N HIS A 85 -13.04 1.95 -16.99
CA HIS A 85 -11.62 2.17 -16.70
C HIS A 85 -11.35 3.52 -16.01
N ARG A 86 -12.06 4.60 -16.36
CA ARG A 86 -11.94 5.93 -15.73
C ARG A 86 -12.54 5.92 -14.34
N GLU A 87 -13.70 5.30 -14.16
CA GLU A 87 -14.32 5.07 -12.86
C GLU A 87 -13.36 4.29 -11.95
N ASP A 88 -12.84 3.15 -12.40
CA ASP A 88 -11.96 2.36 -11.54
C ASP A 88 -10.58 3.00 -11.32
N PHE A 89 -9.98 3.61 -12.34
CA PHE A 89 -8.64 4.19 -12.22
C PHE A 89 -8.63 5.59 -11.59
N ILE A 90 -9.46 6.52 -12.08
CA ILE A 90 -9.46 7.92 -11.63
C ILE A 90 -10.15 8.03 -10.27
N ALA A 91 -11.31 7.38 -10.12
CA ALA A 91 -12.12 7.52 -8.91
C ALA A 91 -11.48 6.82 -7.71
N LYS A 92 -11.10 5.55 -7.90
CA LYS A 92 -10.62 4.70 -6.82
C LYS A 92 -9.13 4.92 -6.63
N PHE A 93 -8.29 4.48 -7.56
CA PHE A 93 -6.83 4.58 -7.36
C PHE A 93 -6.30 6.03 -7.30
N PHE A 94 -6.60 6.87 -8.30
CA PHE A 94 -6.01 8.22 -8.37
C PHE A 94 -6.59 9.17 -7.32
N GLY A 95 -7.90 9.10 -7.06
CA GLY A 95 -8.55 9.86 -5.99
C GLY A 95 -7.97 9.55 -4.60
N GLU A 96 -7.80 8.26 -4.29
CA GLU A 96 -7.16 7.82 -3.04
C GLU A 96 -5.69 8.27 -2.96
N PHE A 97 -4.96 8.18 -4.07
CA PHE A 97 -3.57 8.62 -4.16
C PHE A 97 -3.45 10.11 -3.85
N LEU A 98 -4.24 10.97 -4.51
CA LEU A 98 -4.25 12.41 -4.24
C LEU A 98 -4.69 12.73 -2.81
N THR A 99 -5.65 11.97 -2.29
CA THR A 99 -6.10 12.12 -0.91
C THR A 99 -4.97 11.82 0.07
N TYR A 100 -4.20 10.77 -0.18
CA TYR A 100 -3.06 10.42 0.65
C TYR A 100 -1.96 11.49 0.63
N LEU A 101 -1.71 12.09 -0.55
CA LEU A 101 -0.72 13.15 -0.69
C LEU A 101 -1.09 14.46 0.00
N ASN A 102 -2.35 14.64 0.41
CA ASN A 102 -2.71 15.75 1.28
C ASN A 102 -2.12 15.53 2.68
N ASN A 103 -1.32 16.47 3.18
CA ASN A 103 -0.59 16.33 4.45
C ASN A 103 -1.48 15.91 5.63
N ASP A 104 -2.61 16.58 5.84
CA ASP A 104 -3.50 16.30 6.97
C ASP A 104 -4.17 14.93 6.84
N LYS A 105 -4.62 14.58 5.64
CA LYS A 105 -5.25 13.29 5.37
C LYS A 105 -4.24 12.15 5.44
N GLY A 106 -3.06 12.31 4.86
CA GLY A 106 -1.96 11.36 4.95
C GLY A 106 -1.54 11.09 6.40
N ALA A 107 -1.37 12.15 7.20
CA ALA A 107 -1.07 12.03 8.63
C ALA A 107 -2.20 11.33 9.39
N SER A 108 -3.48 11.65 9.09
CA SER A 108 -4.63 10.98 9.71
C SER A 108 -4.68 9.48 9.38
N ILE A 109 -4.37 9.08 8.15
CA ILE A 109 -4.29 7.68 7.73
C ILE A 109 -3.15 6.97 8.46
N ARG A 110 -1.95 7.58 8.53
CA ARG A 110 -0.82 7.03 9.28
C ARG A 110 -1.14 6.86 10.77
N LYS A 111 -1.86 7.80 11.37
CA LYS A 111 -2.35 7.71 12.77
C LYS A 111 -3.29 6.52 12.96
N GLN A 112 -4.23 6.34 12.03
CA GLN A 112 -5.18 5.24 12.09
C GLN A 112 -4.47 3.88 12.01
N ILE A 113 -3.48 3.76 11.13
CA ILE A 113 -2.68 2.53 10.99
C ILE A 113 -1.82 2.29 12.22
N LEU A 114 -1.22 3.33 12.81
CA LEU A 114 -0.46 3.23 14.05
C LEU A 114 -1.32 2.65 15.19
N HIS A 115 -2.52 3.20 15.39
CA HIS A 115 -3.42 2.68 16.44
C HIS A 115 -3.80 1.22 16.17
N GLN A 116 -4.17 0.87 14.94
CA GLN A 116 -4.49 -0.51 14.58
C GLN A 116 -3.30 -1.47 14.78
N PHE A 117 -2.08 -1.00 14.54
CA PHE A 117 -0.88 -1.77 14.79
C PHE A 117 -0.63 -1.96 16.29
N GLN A 118 -0.76 -0.91 17.09
CA GLN A 118 -0.65 -0.96 18.56
C GLN A 118 -1.67 -1.93 19.16
N ASP A 119 -2.94 -1.79 18.80
CA ASP A 119 -4.00 -2.71 19.23
C ASP A 119 -3.66 -4.17 18.86
N PHE A 120 -3.08 -4.39 17.68
CA PHE A 120 -2.73 -5.74 17.24
C PHE A 120 -1.60 -6.36 18.07
N VAL A 121 -0.53 -5.61 18.33
CA VAL A 121 0.62 -6.12 19.10
C VAL A 121 0.33 -6.23 20.59
N ASP A 122 -0.48 -5.32 21.15
CA ASP A 122 -0.87 -5.34 22.56
C ASP A 122 -1.76 -6.53 22.90
N ASN A 123 -2.55 -7.02 21.93
CA ASN A 123 -3.34 -8.23 22.06
C ASN A 123 -2.54 -9.55 21.88
N HIS A 124 -1.26 -9.47 21.51
CA HIS A 124 -0.38 -10.64 21.29
C HIS A 124 1.03 -10.39 21.87
N PRO A 125 1.15 -10.11 23.18
CA PRO A 125 2.40 -9.66 23.80
C PRO A 125 3.52 -10.70 23.75
N GLU A 126 3.21 -11.98 23.56
CA GLU A 126 4.17 -13.08 23.43
C GLU A 126 4.94 -13.08 22.09
N ASP A 127 4.37 -12.47 21.05
CA ASP A 127 4.91 -12.50 19.70
C ASP A 127 5.60 -11.17 19.37
N LYS A 128 6.94 -11.16 19.49
CA LYS A 128 7.76 -9.97 19.23
C LYS A 128 8.30 -9.87 17.80
N GLU A 129 8.12 -10.91 16.99
CA GLU A 129 8.55 -10.91 15.59
C GLU A 129 7.43 -10.45 14.66
N ILE A 130 7.70 -9.41 13.88
CA ILE A 130 6.73 -8.75 13.01
C ILE A 130 7.18 -8.86 11.55
N ALA A 131 6.24 -9.22 10.67
CA ALA A 131 6.36 -8.99 9.24
C ALA A 131 5.21 -8.11 8.76
N ILE A 132 5.48 -7.19 7.83
CA ILE A 132 4.48 -6.30 7.27
C ILE A 132 4.28 -6.62 5.80
N ALA A 133 3.04 -6.93 5.40
CA ALA A 133 2.66 -7.08 4.01
C ALA A 133 1.85 -5.85 3.58
N SER A 134 2.14 -5.27 2.41
CA SER A 134 1.40 -4.13 1.89
C SER A 134 1.10 -4.27 0.41
N HIS A 135 -0.04 -3.72 0.02
CA HIS A 135 -0.55 -3.81 -1.34
C HIS A 135 -0.94 -2.44 -1.89
N SER A 136 -0.62 -2.18 -3.17
CA SER A 136 -1.00 -0.94 -3.87
C SER A 136 -0.57 0.31 -3.08
N LEU A 137 -1.46 1.27 -2.88
CA LEU A 137 -1.20 2.49 -2.09
C LEU A 137 -0.75 2.21 -0.66
N GLY A 138 -1.14 1.07 -0.07
CA GLY A 138 -0.63 0.66 1.25
C GLY A 138 0.88 0.54 1.30
N THR A 139 1.55 0.29 0.16
CA THR A 139 3.02 0.27 0.07
C THR A 139 3.65 1.66 0.19
N LEU A 140 2.96 2.71 -0.29
CA LEU A 140 3.38 4.10 -0.09
C LEU A 140 3.15 4.52 1.37
N VAL A 141 2.03 4.10 1.96
CA VAL A 141 1.78 4.36 3.38
C VAL A 141 2.83 3.70 4.27
N LEU A 142 3.16 2.44 3.99
CA LEU A 142 4.24 1.71 4.66
C LEU A 142 5.59 2.42 4.50
N TRP A 143 5.87 2.91 3.29
CA TRP A 143 7.08 3.66 3.02
C TRP A 143 7.19 4.91 3.88
N ASP A 144 6.12 5.70 3.97
CA ASP A 144 6.09 6.86 4.84
C ASP A 144 6.19 6.51 6.30
N LEU A 145 5.55 5.42 6.76
CA LEU A 145 5.66 4.97 8.14
C LEU A 145 7.10 4.58 8.51
N LEU A 146 7.85 3.92 7.63
CA LEU A 146 9.17 3.38 7.97
C LEU A 146 10.36 4.26 7.55
N PHE A 147 10.28 4.96 6.42
CA PHE A 147 11.48 5.44 5.72
C PHE A 147 11.49 6.94 5.39
N THR A 148 10.34 7.60 5.24
CA THR A 148 10.30 9.02 4.83
C THR A 148 10.84 9.96 5.93
N LYS A 149 11.90 10.70 5.64
CA LYS A 149 12.58 11.56 6.65
C LYS A 149 11.96 12.94 6.81
N ASP A 150 11.33 13.46 5.76
CA ASP A 150 10.89 14.87 5.69
C ASP A 150 9.42 15.07 6.11
N LEU A 151 8.92 14.20 6.99
CA LEU A 151 7.58 14.38 7.58
C LEU A 151 7.63 15.42 8.71
N PRO A 152 6.52 16.10 9.01
CA PRO A 152 6.44 16.98 10.18
C PRO A 152 6.78 16.22 11.48
N GLU A 153 7.50 16.84 12.43
CA GLU A 153 7.97 16.16 13.65
C GLU A 153 6.86 15.51 14.50
N ASN A 154 5.64 16.03 14.42
CA ASN A 154 4.46 15.50 15.11
C ASN A 154 3.73 14.39 14.32
N ASP A 155 4.30 13.92 13.21
CA ASP A 155 3.68 12.90 12.38
C ASP A 155 3.69 11.51 13.06
N PRO A 156 2.58 10.75 12.99
CA PRO A 156 2.49 9.39 13.55
C PRO A 156 3.58 8.42 13.07
N ALA A 157 4.20 8.66 11.91
CA ALA A 157 5.29 7.85 11.41
C ALA A 157 6.48 7.79 12.38
N TYR A 158 6.78 8.89 13.10
CA TYR A 158 7.89 8.90 14.06
C TYR A 158 7.64 7.93 15.21
N GLU A 159 6.41 7.91 15.75
CA GLU A 159 6.02 6.94 16.79
C GLU A 159 6.04 5.51 16.25
N PHE A 160 5.56 5.29 15.03
CA PHE A 160 5.59 3.97 14.41
C PHE A 160 7.03 3.43 14.26
N ARG A 161 8.00 4.28 13.90
CA ARG A 161 9.42 3.87 13.77
C ARG A 161 10.05 3.53 15.09
N LYS A 162 9.69 4.22 16.18
CA LYS A 162 10.21 3.93 17.53
C LYS A 162 9.90 2.50 17.97
N LEU A 163 8.82 1.91 17.45
CA LEU A 163 8.46 0.50 17.70
C LEU A 163 9.44 -0.51 17.08
N PHE A 164 10.39 -0.08 16.23
CA PHE A 164 11.36 -0.94 15.58
C PHE A 164 12.82 -0.45 15.65
N ASN A 165 13.03 0.87 15.70
CA ASN A 165 14.34 1.54 15.61
C ASN A 165 14.77 2.19 16.93
N SER A 166 14.36 1.62 18.06
CA SER A 166 14.88 1.96 19.39
C SER A 166 15.79 0.85 19.91
N SER A 167 16.83 1.20 20.67
CA SER A 167 17.65 0.24 21.41
C SER A 167 16.81 -0.62 22.36
N ASP A 168 15.69 -0.06 22.84
CA ASP A 168 14.74 -0.70 23.75
C ASP A 168 13.51 -1.24 23.01
N SER A 169 13.58 -1.35 21.68
CA SER A 169 12.47 -1.86 20.87
C SER A 169 12.17 -3.32 21.23
N GLU A 170 10.98 -3.56 21.79
CA GLU A 170 10.51 -4.92 22.05
C GLU A 170 10.24 -5.70 20.77
N TYR A 171 9.88 -5.03 19.69
CA TYR A 171 9.52 -5.67 18.43
C TYR A 171 10.69 -5.75 17.44
N LYS A 172 10.72 -6.85 16.68
CA LYS A 172 11.71 -7.12 15.64
C LYS A 172 11.02 -7.21 14.29
N LEU A 173 11.27 -6.22 13.43
CA LEU A 173 10.82 -6.24 12.04
C LEU A 173 11.67 -7.25 11.24
N ARG A 174 11.10 -8.40 10.90
CA ARG A 174 11.77 -9.50 10.19
C ARG A 174 11.61 -9.41 8.67
N GLY A 175 10.46 -8.90 8.23
CA GLY A 175 10.09 -9.00 6.82
C GLY A 175 9.17 -7.89 6.34
N LEU A 176 9.40 -7.43 5.12
CA LEU A 176 8.49 -6.61 4.34
C LEU A 176 8.05 -7.37 3.09
N VAL A 177 6.77 -7.34 2.79
CA VAL A 177 6.22 -7.82 1.52
C VAL A 177 5.48 -6.67 0.88
N THR A 178 5.84 -6.30 -0.34
CA THR A 178 5.14 -5.27 -1.12
C THR A 178 4.56 -5.89 -2.39
N MET A 179 3.33 -5.52 -2.74
CA MET A 179 2.61 -6.05 -3.90
C MET A 179 1.99 -4.88 -4.66
N GLY A 180 2.09 -4.87 -6.00
CA GLY A 180 1.49 -3.82 -6.84
C GLY A 180 1.93 -2.40 -6.45
N SER A 181 3.19 -2.25 -6.06
CA SER A 181 3.69 -1.03 -5.41
C SER A 181 3.90 0.14 -6.39
N PRO A 182 3.32 1.33 -6.16
CA PRO A 182 3.68 2.55 -6.88
C PRO A 182 5.03 3.15 -6.47
N LEU A 183 5.82 2.58 -5.57
CA LEU A 183 7.03 3.23 -5.05
C LEU A 183 8.04 3.60 -6.14
N LEU A 184 8.15 2.81 -7.21
CA LEU A 184 9.00 3.17 -8.35
C LEU A 184 8.47 4.40 -9.09
N PHE A 185 7.14 4.57 -9.16
CA PHE A 185 6.53 5.77 -9.73
C PHE A 185 6.86 6.99 -8.87
N MET A 186 6.76 6.81 -7.56
CA MET A 186 7.06 7.85 -6.58
C MET A 186 8.53 8.25 -6.61
N ARG A 187 9.45 7.31 -6.79
CA ARG A 187 10.86 7.64 -7.00
C ARG A 187 11.07 8.53 -8.24
N LEU A 188 10.35 8.29 -9.33
CA LEU A 188 10.48 9.10 -10.55
C LEU A 188 9.84 10.48 -10.43
N LYS A 189 8.76 10.60 -9.65
CA LYS A 189 7.94 11.82 -9.60
C LYS A 189 8.17 12.70 -8.37
N GLN A 190 8.59 12.10 -7.27
CA GLN A 190 8.79 12.78 -5.99
C GLN A 190 10.19 12.49 -5.41
N ASN A 191 11.09 11.89 -6.19
CA ASN A 191 12.48 11.62 -5.79
C ASN A 191 12.62 10.86 -4.45
N ILE A 192 11.71 9.92 -4.17
CA ILE A 192 11.84 9.04 -3.01
C ILE A 192 13.23 8.36 -3.03
N ASP A 193 13.94 8.48 -1.91
CA ASP A 193 15.28 7.92 -1.75
C ASP A 193 15.24 6.53 -1.11
N PHE A 194 15.53 5.50 -1.92
CA PHE A 194 15.64 4.14 -1.41
C PHE A 194 16.84 3.93 -0.45
N SER A 195 17.74 4.90 -0.27
CA SER A 195 18.78 4.82 0.76
C SER A 195 18.26 4.80 2.18
N ALA A 196 17.07 5.36 2.41
CA ALA A 196 16.46 5.40 3.73
C ALA A 196 16.27 3.99 4.33
N VAL A 197 16.22 2.95 3.48
CA VAL A 197 16.19 1.55 3.89
C VAL A 197 17.50 1.13 4.54
N ASP A 198 18.64 1.55 3.98
CA ASP A 198 19.96 1.20 4.51
C ASP A 198 20.17 1.87 5.86
N ASP A 199 19.76 3.14 5.99
CA ASP A 199 19.83 3.88 7.25
C ASP A 199 18.95 3.22 8.31
N PHE A 200 17.71 2.82 7.94
CA PHE A 200 16.81 2.10 8.83
C PHE A 200 17.41 0.77 9.31
N VAL A 201 18.03 0.00 8.40
CA VAL A 201 18.65 -1.29 8.73
C VAL A 201 19.99 -1.13 9.45
N ALA A 202 20.68 -0.02 9.29
CA ALA A 202 21.86 0.31 10.10
C ALA A 202 21.46 0.58 11.56
N THR A 203 20.31 1.23 11.77
CA THR A 203 19.78 1.52 13.11
C THR A 203 19.06 0.35 13.76
N SER A 204 18.44 -0.54 12.98
CA SER A 204 17.81 -1.75 13.51
C SER A 204 18.85 -2.88 13.59
N CYS A 205 19.03 -3.48 14.76
CA CYS A 205 19.97 -4.60 14.96
C CYS A 205 19.57 -5.90 14.23
N ASN A 206 18.62 -5.85 13.29
CA ASN A 206 17.96 -7.00 12.69
C ASN A 206 18.24 -7.09 11.19
N ALA A 207 18.44 -8.30 10.68
CA ALA A 207 18.40 -8.56 9.25
C ALA A 207 16.96 -8.40 8.73
N LEU A 208 16.77 -7.52 7.73
CA LEU A 208 15.47 -7.27 7.10
C LEU A 208 15.38 -8.00 5.77
N THR A 209 14.35 -8.82 5.59
CA THR A 209 14.05 -9.40 4.27
C THR A 209 12.93 -8.62 3.61
N TRP A 210 13.15 -8.07 2.42
CA TRP A 210 12.10 -7.41 1.66
C TRP A 210 11.78 -8.21 0.40
N LEU A 211 10.55 -8.68 0.29
CA LEU A 211 10.00 -9.29 -0.91
C LEU A 211 9.11 -8.30 -1.66
N ASN A 212 9.45 -7.99 -2.92
CA ASN A 212 8.60 -7.20 -3.78
C ASN A 212 7.99 -8.09 -4.89
N ILE A 213 6.67 -8.19 -4.93
CA ILE A 213 5.93 -9.01 -5.87
C ILE A 213 5.25 -8.10 -6.88
N ILE A 214 5.53 -8.34 -8.17
CA ILE A 214 4.97 -7.56 -9.27
C ILE A 214 4.27 -8.53 -10.22
N HIS A 215 2.97 -8.34 -10.42
CA HIS A 215 2.20 -9.11 -11.38
C HIS A 215 2.29 -8.47 -12.76
N ALA A 216 2.42 -9.27 -13.84
CA ALA A 216 2.57 -8.76 -15.20
C ALA A 216 1.41 -7.87 -15.68
N SER A 217 0.21 -8.13 -15.17
CA SER A 217 -1.00 -7.34 -15.50
C SER A 217 -1.18 -6.07 -14.65
N ASP A 218 -0.28 -5.76 -13.73
CA ASP A 218 -0.40 -4.58 -12.87
C ASP A 218 -0.11 -3.29 -13.64
N LEU A 219 -1.13 -2.45 -13.83
CA LEU A 219 -1.03 -1.21 -14.62
C LEU A 219 -0.09 -0.16 -14.02
N ILE A 220 0.25 -0.27 -12.73
CA ILE A 220 1.07 0.69 -12.01
C ILE A 220 2.49 0.14 -11.81
N ALA A 221 2.62 -1.03 -11.20
CA ALA A 221 3.91 -1.56 -10.78
C ALA A 221 4.69 -2.21 -11.93
N TYR A 222 4.01 -2.88 -12.87
CA TYR A 222 4.69 -3.64 -13.92
C TYR A 222 5.44 -2.78 -14.94
N PRO A 223 4.88 -1.68 -15.49
CA PRO A 223 5.63 -0.81 -16.41
C PRO A 223 6.94 -0.28 -15.82
N LEU A 224 6.99 -0.18 -14.49
CA LEU A 224 8.10 0.40 -13.75
C LEU A 224 9.13 -0.66 -13.30
N ALA A 225 8.77 -1.94 -13.30
CA ALA A 225 9.66 -3.04 -12.92
C ALA A 225 10.94 -3.09 -13.77
N ILE A 226 10.88 -2.58 -15.01
CA ILE A 226 12.04 -2.49 -15.92
C ILE A 226 13.06 -1.45 -15.43
N LEU A 227 12.63 -0.40 -14.72
CA LEU A 227 13.49 0.69 -14.26
C LEU A 227 14.40 0.29 -13.09
N ARG A 228 14.08 -0.81 -12.40
CA ARG A 228 14.88 -1.28 -11.26
C ARG A 228 16.30 -1.71 -11.66
N THR A 229 16.47 -2.36 -12.80
CA THR A 229 17.81 -2.79 -13.27
C THR A 229 18.74 -1.61 -13.54
N LYS A 230 18.20 -0.40 -13.67
CA LYS A 230 18.97 0.84 -13.83
C LYS A 230 19.10 1.67 -12.55
N LEU A 231 18.17 1.55 -11.60
CA LEU A 231 18.07 2.45 -10.43
C LEU A 231 18.46 1.84 -9.07
N VAL A 232 18.54 0.50 -8.96
CA VAL A 232 18.73 -0.21 -7.67
C VAL A 232 19.98 -1.12 -7.68
N ARG A 233 20.80 -1.09 -8.74
CA ARG A 233 21.90 -2.07 -8.94
C ARG A 233 23.10 -1.94 -7.99
N ASP A 234 23.28 -0.84 -7.27
CA ASP A 234 24.51 -0.60 -6.49
C ASP A 234 24.29 -0.49 -4.98
N ARG A 235 23.66 -1.49 -4.34
CA ARG A 235 23.64 -1.51 -2.86
C ARG A 235 23.89 -2.89 -2.28
N ALA A 236 25.03 -2.99 -1.60
CA ALA A 236 25.44 -4.11 -0.77
C ALA A 236 25.08 -3.77 0.69
N VAL A 237 23.87 -4.12 1.17
CA VAL A 237 23.52 -3.90 2.58
C VAL A 237 22.58 -5.00 3.07
N ARG A 238 22.59 -5.24 4.38
CA ARG A 238 21.88 -6.25 5.19
C ARG A 238 20.36 -6.42 4.92
N ALA A 239 19.77 -5.65 4.02
CA ALA A 239 18.42 -5.82 3.52
C ALA A 239 18.42 -6.68 2.24
N LYS A 240 17.87 -7.89 2.30
CA LYS A 240 17.77 -8.74 1.09
C LYS A 240 16.47 -8.40 0.35
N LEU A 241 16.58 -7.66 -0.76
CA LEU A 241 15.44 -7.38 -1.66
C LEU A 241 15.27 -8.47 -2.73
N VAL A 242 14.24 -9.30 -2.60
CA VAL A 242 13.87 -10.33 -3.58
C VAL A 242 12.74 -9.81 -4.47
N GLU A 243 12.86 -9.91 -5.79
CA GLU A 243 11.73 -9.64 -6.71
C GLU A 243 11.12 -10.95 -7.18
N ILE A 244 9.80 -11.03 -7.17
CA ILE A 244 9.07 -12.10 -7.86
C ILE A 244 8.18 -11.44 -8.91
N ARG A 245 8.41 -11.79 -10.17
CA ARG A 245 7.52 -11.46 -11.27
C ARG A 245 6.59 -12.64 -11.49
N VAL A 246 5.30 -12.40 -11.40
CA VAL A 246 4.24 -13.41 -11.55
C VAL A 246 3.44 -13.12 -12.81
#